data_AF-A0A7C2UTP9-F1
#
_entry.id   AF-A0A7C2UTP9-F1
#
_cell.length_a   1.000
_cell.length_b   1.000
_cell.length_c   1.000
_cell.angle_alpha   90.00
_cell.angle_beta   90.00
_cell.angle_gamma   90.00
#
_symmetry.space_group_name_H-M   'P 1'
#
loop_
_entity.id
_entity.type
_entity.pdbx_description
1 polymer ?
#
loop_
_entity_poly.entity_id
_entity_poly.type
_entity_poly.pdbx_seq_one_letter_code
_entity_poly.pdbx_strand_id
1 'polypeptide(L)' 'EAVMVGDRLDFDIFPARLVGMKAIRVLVGPYAGQEPISPFHVPHRTVPTLSELASTLASFL' A
#
# COMPACT_ATOMS: atom_id res chain seq x y z
N GLU A 1 16.13 -0.30 -5.67
CA GLU A 1 14.88 0.35 -5.24
C GLU A 1 13.95 -0.68 -4.62
N ALA A 2 13.02 -0.27 -3.76
CA ALA A 2 12.08 -1.17 -3.09
C ALA A 2 10.68 -0.55 -3.00
N VAL A 3 9.65 -1.40 -2.96
CA VAL A 3 8.24 -1.01 -2.81
C VAL A 3 7.66 -1.80 -1.65
N MET A 4 7.04 -1.11 -0.69
CA MET A 4 6.26 -1.78 0.36
C MET A 4 4.91 -2.20 -0.19
N VAL A 5 4.52 -3.45 0.10
CA VAL A 5 3.19 -3.98 -0.23
C VAL A 5 2.61 -4.57 1.05
N GLY A 6 1.42 -4.11 1.44
CA GLY A 6 0.75 -4.60 2.66
C GLY A 6 -0.74 -4.25 2.68
N ASP A 7 -1.47 -4.74 3.67
CA ASP A 7 -2.91 -4.52 3.82
C ASP A 7 -3.24 -3.39 4.81
N ARG A 8 -2.31 -3.10 5.73
CA ARG A 8 -2.52 -2.18 6.86
C ARG A 8 -1.95 -0.80 6.61
N LEU A 9 -2.75 0.23 6.87
CA LEU A 9 -2.31 1.61 6.73
C LEU A 9 -1.31 2.04 7.80
N ASP A 10 -1.46 1.54 9.02
CA ASP A 10 -0.66 1.94 10.20
C ASP A 10 0.72 1.27 10.25
N PHE A 11 0.82 0.02 9.81
CA PHE A 11 2.06 -0.77 9.88
C PHE A 11 2.75 -1.00 8.55
N ASP A 12 2.05 -0.91 7.42
CA ASP A 12 2.69 -1.08 6.11
C ASP A 12 2.86 0.26 5.41
N ILE A 13 1.76 0.99 5.22
CA ILE A 13 1.77 2.19 4.39
C ILE A 13 2.43 3.37 5.09
N PHE A 14 2.01 3.69 6.32
CA PHE A 14 2.53 4.82 7.09
C PHE A 14 4.07 4.78 7.25
N PRO A 15 4.69 3.71 7.78
CA PRO A 15 6.14 3.71 7.96
C PRO A 15 6.88 3.73 6.62
N ALA A 16 6.39 3.03 5.59
CA ALA A 16 7.00 3.07 4.26
C ALA A 16 6.99 4.49 3.66
N ARG A 17 5.84 5.18 3.76
CA ARG A 17 5.70 6.56 3.29
C ARG A 17 6.58 7.52 4.08
N LEU A 18 6.70 7.30 5.40
CA LEU A 18 7.53 8.13 6.29
C LEU A 18 9.01 8.07 5.92
N VAL A 19 9.52 6.92 5.49
CA VAL A 19 10.92 6.74 5.07
C VAL A 19 11.15 6.95 3.57
N GLY A 20 10.15 7.45 2.84
CA GLY A 20 10.27 7.79 1.41
C GLY A 20 10.15 6.60 0.45
N MET A 21 9.66 5.45 0.90
CA MET A 21 9.40 4.31 0.02
C MET A 21 8.09 4.49 -0.78
N LYS A 22 8.11 3.96 -2.01
CA LYS A 22 6.89 3.63 -2.75
C LYS A 22 6.09 2.59 -1.96
N ALA A 23 4.75 2.71 -1.95
CA ALA A 23 3.87 1.88 -1.13
C ALA A 23 2.55 1.58 -1.85
N ILE A 24 2.17 0.30 -1.91
CA ILE A 24 0.94 -0.23 -2.49
C ILE A 24 0.13 -0.92 -1.38
N ARG A 25 -1.17 -0.61 -1.29
CA ARG A 25 -2.10 -1.32 -0.41
C ARG A 25 -2.83 -2.43 -1.17
N VAL A 26 -2.96 -3.61 -0.56
CA VAL A 26 -3.84 -4.68 -1.04
C VAL A 26 -5.05 -4.78 -0.11
N LEU A 27 -6.27 -4.77 -0.64
CA LEU A 27 -7.52 -4.83 0.17
C LEU A 27 -7.88 -6.27 0.58
N VAL A 28 -6.97 -6.91 1.31
CA VAL A 28 -7.17 -8.25 1.88
C VAL A 28 -7.23 -8.19 3.40
N GLY A 29 -7.86 -9.19 4.01
CA GLY A 29 -7.86 -9.35 5.47
C GLY A 29 -8.77 -8.35 6.21
N PRO A 30 -8.68 -8.32 7.56
CA PRO A 30 -9.61 -7.57 8.42
C PRO A 30 -9.43 -6.05 8.33
N TYR A 31 -8.33 -5.57 7.76
CA TYR A 31 -8.01 -4.14 7.67
C TYR A 31 -8.36 -3.52 6.32
N ALA A 32 -9.04 -4.25 5.42
CA ALA A 32 -9.43 -3.75 4.10
C ALA A 32 -10.30 -2.47 4.16
N GLY A 33 -11.10 -2.29 5.21
CA GLY A 33 -11.93 -1.10 5.43
C GLY A 33 -11.26 0.03 6.22
N GLN A 34 -9.95 -0.06 6.51
CA GLN A 34 -9.24 1.01 7.22
C GLN A 34 -9.16 2.27 6.35
N GLU A 35 -9.48 3.43 6.95
CA GLU A 35 -9.42 4.74 6.31
C GLU A 35 -8.14 5.50 6.71
N PRO A 36 -7.52 6.25 5.80
CA PRO A 36 -6.31 7.02 6.10
C PRO A 36 -6.63 8.20 7.01
N ILE A 37 -5.87 8.32 8.11
CA ILE A 37 -6.01 9.44 9.07
C ILE A 37 -5.04 10.60 8.79
N SER A 38 -4.10 10.41 7.87
CA SER A 38 -3.15 11.45 7.45
C SER A 38 -2.64 11.19 6.03
N PRO A 39 -2.02 12.19 5.36
CA PRO A 39 -1.41 12.00 4.03
C PRO A 39 -0.32 10.92 3.98
N PHE A 40 0.32 10.61 5.11
CA PHE A 40 1.31 9.54 5.19
C PHE A 40 0.68 8.14 5.23
N HIS A 41 -0.60 8.02 5.57
CA HIS A 41 -1.35 6.75 5.50
C HIS A 41 -1.92 6.49 4.10
N VAL A 42 -1.84 7.45 3.17
CA VAL A 42 -2.34 7.27 1.81
C VAL A 42 -1.32 6.48 0.99
N PRO A 43 -1.66 5.28 0.50
CA PRO A 43 -0.78 4.53 -0.38
C PRO A 43 -0.72 5.20 -1.75
N HIS A 44 0.32 4.93 -2.52
CA HIS A 44 0.41 5.46 -3.88
C HIS A 44 -0.53 4.74 -4.86
N ARG A 45 -0.82 3.47 -4.56
CA ARG A 45 -1.79 2.62 -5.26
C ARG A 45 -2.52 1.73 -4.26
N THR A 46 -3.78 1.46 -4.54
CA THR A 46 -4.58 0.45 -3.85
C THR A 46 -5.04 -0.55 -4.88
N VAL A 47 -4.87 -1.83 -4.60
CA VAL A 47 -5.37 -2.93 -5.43
C VAL A 47 -6.34 -3.78 -4.61
N PRO A 48 -7.46 -4.24 -5.19
CA PRO A 48 -8.46 -4.99 -4.45
C PRO A 48 -8.02 -6.45 -4.20
N THR A 49 -7.11 -6.98 -5.01
CA THR A 49 -6.69 -8.39 -4.96
C THR A 49 -5.20 -8.57 -5.19
N LEU A 50 -4.65 -9.71 -4.76
CA LEU A 50 -3.25 -10.07 -5.03
C LEU A 50 -2.97 -10.36 -6.52
N SER A 51 -3.99 -10.79 -7.29
CA SER A 51 -3.81 -11.05 -8.73
C SER A 51 -3.44 -9.81 -9.52
N GLU A 52 -3.86 -8.62 -9.08
CA GLU A 52 -3.55 -7.35 -9.72
C GLU A 52 -2.20 -6.76 -9.30
N LEU A 53 -1.54 -7.37 -8.31
CA LEU A 53 -0.30 -6.83 -7.76
C LEU A 53 0.83 -6.85 -8.80
N ALA A 54 0.97 -7.93 -9.58
CA ALA A 54 2.05 -8.07 -10.55
C ALA A 54 1.99 -7.00 -11.65
N SER A 55 0.81 -6.77 -12.24
CA SER A 55 0.61 -5.72 -13.26
C SER A 55 0.75 -4.32 -12.66
N THR A 56 0.31 -4.13 -11.41
CA THR A 56 0.49 -2.85 -10.70
C THR A 56 1.97 -2.58 -10.47
N LEU A 57 2.75 -3.54 -9.96
CA LEU A 57 4.20 -3.38 -9.77
C LEU A 57 4.92 -3.03 -11.08
N ALA A 58 4.57 -3.70 -12.18
CA ALA A 58 5.19 -3.47 -13.49
C ALA A 58 4.92 -2.06 -14.04
N SER A 59 3.80 -1.43 -13.68
CA SER A 59 3.44 -0.06 -14.10
C SER A 59 3.80 1.03 -13.09
N PHE A 60 4.31 0.62 -11.92
CA PHE A 60 4.52 1.50 -10.77
C PHE A 60 6.00 1.72 -10.43
N LEU A 61 6.88 0.81 -10.88
CA LEU A 61 8.33 0.99 -10.89
C LEU A 61 8.72 1.94 -12.02
#